data_AF-A0A348PBP8-F1
#
_entry.id   AF-A0A348PBP8-F1
#
_cell.length_a   1.000
_cell.length_b   1.000
_cell.length_c   1.000
_cell.angle_alpha   90.00
_cell.angle_beta   90.00
_cell.angle_gamma   90.00
#
_symmetry.space_group_name_H-M   'P 1'
#
loop_
_entity.id
_entity.type
_entity.pdbx_description
1 polymer ?
#
loop_
_entity_poly.entity_id
_entity_poly.type
_entity_poly.pdbx_seq_one_letter_code
_entity_poly.pdbx_strand_id
1 'polypeptide(L)' 'MVMCIMQDKGGRMWFGTPGGAFVCDGNSCTNISKADGLCDNSVNDILEDRQGRI' A
#
# COMPACT_ATOMS: atom_id res chain seq x y z
N MET A 1 7.37 -11.07 3.64
CA MET A 1 6.01 -11.65 3.70
C MET A 1 5.05 -10.57 3.25
N VAL A 2 4.12 -10.91 2.38
CA VAL A 2 3.05 -9.99 1.92
C VAL A 2 1.75 -10.49 2.55
N MET A 3 1.03 -9.59 3.22
CA MET A 3 -0.22 -9.89 3.92
C MET A 3 -1.43 -9.70 3.01
N CYS A 4 -1.40 -8.68 2.15
CA CYS A 4 -2.45 -8.37 1.20
C CYS A 4 -1.88 -7.77 -0.08
N ILE A 5 -2.67 -7.89 -1.17
CA ILE A 5 -2.37 -7.30 -2.48
C ILE A 5 -3.67 -6.67 -3.00
N MET A 6 -3.60 -5.44 -3.49
CA MET A 6 -4.74 -4.71 -4.04
C MET A 6 -4.30 -3.89 -5.25
N GLN A 7 -5.10 -3.83 -6.32
CA GLN A 7 -4.90 -2.88 -7.40
C GLN A 7 -5.86 -1.70 -7.21
N ASP A 8 -5.35 -0.46 -7.25
CA ASP A 8 -6.22 0.72 -7.20
C ASP A 8 -6.86 1.02 -8.57
N LYS A 9 -7.87 1.88 -8.60
CA LYS A 9 -8.55 2.32 -9.84
C LYS A 9 -7.61 3.04 -10.82
N GLY A 10 -6.48 3.54 -10.35
CA GLY A 10 -5.42 4.14 -11.18
C GLY A 10 -4.48 3.11 -11.80
N GLY A 11 -4.66 1.82 -11.49
CA GLY A 11 -3.84 0.73 -11.99
C GLY A 11 -2.57 0.45 -11.17
N ARG A 12 -2.32 1.18 -10.07
CA ARG A 12 -1.15 0.94 -9.22
C ARG A 12 -1.39 -0.27 -8.34
N MET A 13 -0.34 -1.06 -8.14
CA MET A 13 -0.36 -2.24 -7.28
C MET A 13 0.10 -1.87 -5.88
N TRP A 14 -0.69 -2.28 -4.89
CA TRP A 14 -0.43 -2.06 -3.47
C TRP A 14 -0.15 -3.39 -2.77
N PHE A 15 0.84 -3.40 -1.87
CA PHE A 15 1.26 -4.57 -1.12
C PHE A 15 1.38 -4.21 0.36
N GLY A 16 0.56 -4.83 1.21
CA GLY A 16 0.67 -4.72 2.66
C GLY A 16 1.70 -5.69 3.20
N THR A 17 2.62 -5.20 4.04
CA THR A 17 3.68 -6.01 4.65
C THR A 17 3.85 -5.66 6.12
N PRO A 18 4.56 -6.48 6.92
CA PRO A 18 4.97 -6.09 8.28
C PRO A 18 5.88 -4.85 8.36
N GLY A 19 6.43 -4.40 7.22
CA GLY A 19 7.41 -3.31 7.11
C GLY A 19 6.91 -2.09 6.33
N GLY A 20 5.60 -1.92 6.19
CA GLY A 20 4.95 -0.81 5.49
C GLY A 20 4.07 -1.27 4.33
N ALA A 21 3.53 -0.29 3.62
CA ALA A 21 2.81 -0.49 2.36
C ALA A 21 3.73 -0.15 1.19
N PHE A 22 3.82 -1.04 0.20
CA PHE A 22 4.48 -0.73 -1.05
C PHE A 22 3.44 -0.38 -2.11
N VAL A 23 3.65 0.72 -2.83
CA VAL A 23 2.85 1.09 -4.01
C VAL A 23 3.75 1.06 -5.24
N CYS A 24 3.31 0.39 -6.30
CA CYS A 24 4.05 0.26 -7.54
C CYS A 24 3.21 0.73 -8.74
N ASP A 25 3.79 1.56 -9.59
CA ASP A 25 3.14 2.13 -10.79
C ASP A 25 3.49 1.40 -12.10
N GLY A 26 4.25 0.30 -12.00
CA GLY A 26 4.75 -0.47 -13.15
C GLY A 26 6.19 -0.13 -13.52
N ASN A 27 6.70 1.03 -13.09
CA ASN A 27 8.08 1.46 -13.34
C ASN A 27 8.91 1.49 -12.05
N SER A 28 8.28 1.86 -10.93
CA SER A 28 8.91 2.03 -9.64
C SER A 28 8.01 1.53 -8.53
N CYS A 29 8.60 1.26 -7.36
CA CYS A 29 7.89 0.94 -6.14
C CYS A 29 8.36 1.86 -5.01
N THR A 30 7.42 2.44 -4.28
CA THR A 30 7.68 3.29 -3.12
C THR A 30 7.18 2.60 -1.86
N ASN A 31 8.01 2.57 -0.81
CA ASN A 31 7.60 2.14 0.52
C ASN A 31 7.02 3.33 1.29
N ILE A 32 5.86 3.15 1.88
CA ILE A 32 5.25 4.05 2.85
C ILE A 32 5.33 3.34 4.19
N SER A 33 6.00 3.97 5.15
CA SER A 33 6.24 3.45 6.49
C SER A 33 5.64 4.37 7.55
N LYS A 34 5.83 4.00 8.81
CA LYS A 34 5.53 4.85 9.97
C LYS A 34 6.26 6.19 9.93
N ALA A 35 7.45 6.26 9.33
CA ALA A 35 8.19 7.51 9.18
C ALA A 35 7.51 8.48 8.19
N ASP A 36 6.72 7.94 7.26
CA ASP A 36 6.01 8.68 6.21
C ASP A 36 4.56 9.02 6.61
N GLY A 37 4.13 8.62 7.81
CA GLY A 37 2.83 8.96 8.38
C GLY A 37 1.88 7.77 8.63
N LEU A 38 2.29 6.52 8.37
CA LEU A 38 1.48 5.39 8.83
C LEU A 38 1.42 5.34 10.36
N CYS A 39 0.29 4.89 10.91
CA CYS A 39 0.17 4.68 12.36
C CYS A 39 1.06 3.51 12.84
N ASP A 40 1.23 2.48 12.00
CA ASP A 40 2.08 1.32 12.22
C ASP A 40 2.70 0.82 10.91
N ASN A 41 3.81 0.08 10.98
CA ASN A 41 4.41 -0.54 9.81
C ASN A 41 3.69 -1.83 9.39
N SER A 42 2.98 -2.49 10.30
CA SER A 42 2.32 -3.75 10.02
C SER A 42 1.01 -3.53 9.29
N VAL A 43 1.04 -3.67 7.97
CA VAL A 43 -0.12 -3.49 7.08
C VAL A 43 -0.70 -4.86 6.72
N ASN A 44 -1.87 -5.16 7.27
CA ASN A 44 -2.56 -6.44 7.06
C ASN A 44 -3.57 -6.42 5.90
N ASP A 45 -4.16 -5.25 5.63
CA ASP A 45 -5.14 -5.08 4.56
C ASP A 45 -5.05 -3.67 3.97
N ILE A 46 -5.43 -3.51 2.70
CA ILE A 46 -5.42 -2.25 1.96
C ILE A 46 -6.71 -2.19 1.13
N LEU A 47 -7.48 -1.11 1.28
CA LEU A 47 -8.78 -0.96 0.63
C LEU A 47 -8.90 0.44 0.03
N GLU A 48 -9.40 0.53 -1.20
CA GLU A 48 -9.72 1.80 -1.83
C GLU A 48 -11.18 2.18 -1.61
N ASP A 49 -11.44 3.39 -1.12
CA ASP A 49 -12.78 3.90 -0.99
C ASP A 49 -13.39 4.36 -2.34
N ARG A 50 -14.65 4.80 -2.31
CA ARG A 50 -15.33 5.27 -3.53
C ARG A 50 -14.73 6.54 -4.12
N GLN A 51 -14.03 7.35 -3.31
CA GLN A 51 -13.38 8.60 -3.73
C GLN A 51 -11.95 8.35 -4.22
N GLY A 52 -11.44 7.12 -4.13
CA GLY A 52 -10.09 6.77 -4.56
C GLY A 52 -9.01 6.96 -3.50
N ARG A 53 -9.40 7.02 -2.22
CA ARG A 53 -8.47 7.09 -1.10
C ARG A 53 -8.14 5.69 -0.63
N ILE A 54 -6.87 5.51 -0.30
CA ILE A 54 -6.28 4.31 0.30
C ILE A 54 -6.01 4.61 1.77
#